data_AF-A0ABD2VD61-F1
#
_entry.id   AF-A0ABD2VD61-F1
#
_cell.length_a   1.000
_cell.length_b   1.000
_cell.length_c   1.000
_cell.angle_alpha   90.00
_cell.angle_beta   90.00
_cell.angle_gamma   90.00
#
_symmetry.space_group_name_H-M   'P 1'
#
loop_
_entity.id
_entity.type
_entity.pdbx_description
1 polymer ?
#
loop_
_entity_poly.entity_id
_entity_poly.type
_entity_poly.pdbx_seq_one_letter_code
_entity_poly.pdbx_strand_id
1 'polypeptide(L)'
;MSMRKGVIHNLAKLSTRGTPKRSRSAGTKLFLSSEETTEVIFLPKARSFCNSTDLSKNESEVIKHENICRESGKTISVFDFKSYMLQKIKSVNQALDAAVPIREPIKFHEAMRYSLLSEGKRVCPVLCIAACELVGGQESTVMPAACGMEMIISMCLMHDDLPCMDNGDLRRGKLSNHKVFGENVTVLAGYSLVALAFEHMATTTKGVHPKTMVRAVGELARLIGPEGAVAGQVLDLLCGDKSDTGLEELKYIHSHKTADFTEAAVIVGALVGGASEEEINRLRKFSQCFGLMYQVVDDILDVTKSSEQLGKTAGKDLLANKLTYPKMIGIDKSKEYAQNVSKEAKEQLVGFDPEKAAPLLAMADFVLHRQK
;
A
#
# COMPACT_ATOMS: atom_id res chain seq x y z
N MET A 1 4.42 36.34 -1.89
CA MET A 1 3.86 37.27 -0.89
C MET A 1 2.34 37.11 -0.91
N SER A 2 1.74 36.81 0.27
CA SER A 2 0.30 36.60 0.54
C SER A 2 -0.35 35.42 -0.20
N MET A 3 -0.96 34.39 0.40
CA MET A 3 -1.63 34.26 1.70
C MET A 3 -1.34 32.87 2.30
N ARG A 4 -0.69 32.85 3.46
CA ARG A 4 -0.70 31.72 4.42
C ARG A 4 -1.11 32.34 5.74
N LYS A 5 -2.36 32.17 6.18
CA LYS A 5 -2.84 32.42 7.56
C LYS A 5 -4.32 32.03 7.68
N GLY A 6 -4.62 31.18 8.66
CA GLY A 6 -5.91 30.52 8.90
C GLY A 6 -5.70 29.04 8.62
N VAL A 7 -5.44 28.16 9.59
CA VAL A 7 -6.21 27.92 10.80
C VAL A 7 -5.26 27.39 11.89
N ILE A 8 -4.93 28.21 12.90
CA ILE A 8 -4.46 27.73 14.20
C ILE A 8 -5.05 28.68 15.25
N HIS A 9 -6.16 28.29 15.87
CA HIS A 9 -6.62 28.89 17.11
C HIS A 9 -7.26 27.82 18.00
N ASN A 10 -6.78 27.80 19.24
CA ASN A 10 -7.31 27.14 20.45
C ASN A 10 -6.58 25.90 20.97
N LEU A 11 -5.36 26.08 21.48
CA LEU A 11 -4.87 25.37 22.67
C LEU A 11 -3.92 26.30 23.47
N ALA A 12 -4.50 27.27 24.19
CA ALA A 12 -3.76 28.06 25.17
C ALA A 12 -4.71 28.63 26.25
N LYS A 13 -5.22 27.77 27.12
CA LYS A 13 -5.71 28.16 28.43
C LYS A 13 -5.36 27.05 29.42
N LEU A 14 -4.24 27.22 30.11
CA LEU A 14 -3.97 26.75 31.47
C LEU A 14 -2.58 27.25 31.88
N SER A 15 -2.51 28.52 32.30
CA SER A 15 -1.44 28.98 33.20
C SER A 15 -1.85 30.31 33.86
N THR A 16 -2.07 30.26 35.17
CA THR A 16 -1.87 31.28 36.23
C THR A 16 -2.38 30.59 37.50
N ARG A 17 -1.70 30.50 38.66
CA ARG A 17 -0.64 31.23 39.36
C ARG A 17 -0.06 30.30 40.44
N GLY A 18 1.22 30.47 40.80
CA GLY A 18 1.77 29.95 42.06
C GLY A 18 3.30 29.82 42.05
N THR A 19 4.00 30.82 42.60
CA THR A 19 5.46 30.91 42.76
C THR A 19 6.03 29.93 43.82
N PRO A 20 7.36 29.68 43.84
CA PRO A 20 7.95 28.49 44.42
C PRO A 20 8.33 28.65 45.90
N LYS A 21 8.21 27.57 46.68
CA LYS A 21 8.93 27.43 47.97
C LYS A 21 9.74 26.14 47.96
N ARG A 22 11.05 26.30 48.15
CA ARG A 22 11.98 25.23 48.56
C ARG A 22 11.64 24.79 49.99
N SER A 23 11.54 23.49 50.23
CA SER A 23 11.87 22.88 51.52
C SER A 23 12.44 21.47 51.32
N ARG A 24 13.41 21.11 52.17
CA ARG A 24 14.16 19.86 52.18
C ARG A 24 13.40 18.75 52.92
N SER A 25 13.69 17.51 52.50
CA SER A 25 13.68 16.23 53.24
C SER A 25 12.42 15.79 53.99
N ALA A 26 11.86 14.65 53.56
CA ALA A 26 11.57 13.51 54.43
C ALA A 26 11.40 12.27 53.55
N GLY A 27 12.17 11.23 53.85
CA GLY A 27 12.04 9.95 53.17
C GLY A 27 10.74 9.26 53.58
N THR A 28 10.02 8.73 52.60
CA THR A 28 9.00 7.72 52.82
C THR A 28 9.27 6.60 51.83
N LYS A 29 9.79 5.50 52.37
CA LYS A 29 9.80 4.18 51.72
C LYS A 29 8.35 3.86 51.32
N LEU A 30 8.07 3.75 50.03
CA LEU A 30 6.93 2.98 49.57
C LEU A 30 7.44 1.60 49.18
N PHE A 31 7.04 0.61 49.98
CA PHE A 31 7.13 -0.80 49.66
C PHE A 31 6.40 -1.06 48.33
N LEU A 32 7.13 -1.52 47.32
CA LEU A 32 6.53 -2.26 46.21
C LEU A 32 6.61 -3.73 46.60
N SER A 33 5.45 -4.30 46.95
CA SER A 33 5.28 -5.75 47.06
C SER A 33 5.52 -6.36 45.69
N SER A 34 6.47 -7.30 45.66
CA SER A 34 6.73 -8.24 44.58
C SER A 34 5.51 -9.13 44.31
N GLU A 35 5.48 -9.69 43.09
CA GLU A 35 4.58 -10.72 42.56
C GLU A 35 3.31 -10.20 41.89
N GLU A 36 3.43 -9.83 40.60
CA GLU A 36 2.45 -10.10 39.54
C GLU A 36 2.97 -9.59 38.17
N THR A 37 4.12 -10.10 37.72
CA THR A 37 4.64 -9.81 36.36
C THR A 37 5.42 -10.99 35.78
N THR A 38 4.82 -12.17 35.68
CA THR A 38 5.29 -13.20 34.73
C THR A 38 4.27 -14.31 34.52
N GLU A 39 3.21 -14.05 33.74
CA GLU A 39 2.41 -15.15 33.16
C GLU A 39 1.53 -14.67 31.99
N VAL A 40 2.18 -14.31 30.88
CA VAL A 40 1.52 -14.37 29.56
C VAL A 40 2.09 -15.61 28.87
N ILE A 41 1.66 -16.77 29.36
CA ILE A 41 2.00 -18.07 28.79
C ILE A 41 1.16 -18.27 27.53
N PHE A 42 1.85 -18.50 26.41
CA PHE A 42 1.30 -19.04 25.17
C PHE A 42 0.38 -20.23 25.48
N LEU A 43 -0.94 -20.06 25.31
CA LEU A 43 -1.88 -21.17 25.33
C LEU A 43 -1.87 -21.89 23.96
N PRO A 44 -1.59 -23.20 23.91
CA PRO A 44 -1.53 -23.95 22.67
C PRO A 44 -2.93 -24.49 22.33
N LYS A 45 -3.60 -23.91 21.33
CA LYS A 45 -4.63 -24.60 20.56
C LYS A 45 -4.51 -24.24 19.08
N ALA A 46 -3.56 -24.86 18.40
CA ALA A 46 -3.65 -25.09 16.97
C ALA A 46 -3.33 -26.57 16.74
N ARG A 47 -4.36 -27.33 16.33
CA ARG A 47 -4.20 -28.68 15.82
C ARG A 47 -3.25 -28.63 14.62
N SER A 48 -2.28 -29.53 14.60
CA SER A 48 -1.39 -29.73 13.47
C SER A 48 -2.22 -29.98 12.20
N PHE A 49 -2.00 -29.17 11.18
CA PHE A 49 -2.27 -29.58 9.81
C PHE A 49 -0.98 -29.52 9.00
N CYS A 50 -0.77 -30.62 8.28
CA CYS A 50 0.47 -31.08 7.68
C CYS A 50 0.93 -30.26 6.47
N ASN A 51 2.26 -30.29 6.33
CA ASN A 51 3.06 -30.56 5.13
C ASN A 51 2.82 -29.75 3.85
N SER A 52 3.83 -28.95 3.57
CA SER A 52 4.26 -28.48 2.26
C SER A 52 4.35 -29.63 1.23
N THR A 53 3.35 -29.75 0.38
CA THR A 53 3.45 -30.24 -1.01
C THR A 53 2.12 -29.98 -1.72
N ASP A 54 1.88 -28.76 -2.18
CA ASP A 54 1.00 -28.50 -3.35
C ASP A 54 1.15 -27.04 -3.80
N LEU A 55 2.23 -26.77 -4.53
CA LEU A 55 2.48 -25.48 -5.20
C LEU A 55 1.89 -25.43 -6.62
N SER A 56 1.06 -26.39 -7.03
CA SER A 56 0.68 -26.60 -8.43
C SER A 56 -0.77 -26.28 -8.80
N LYS A 57 -1.62 -25.79 -7.88
CA LYS A 57 -3.07 -25.64 -8.16
C LYS A 57 -3.67 -24.24 -8.21
N ASN A 58 -2.93 -23.15 -7.99
CA ASN A 58 -3.56 -21.82 -7.80
C ASN A 58 -3.22 -20.72 -8.83
N GLU A 59 -2.66 -21.03 -10.00
CA GLU A 59 -2.23 -19.99 -10.96
C GLU A 59 -3.36 -19.43 -11.85
N SER A 60 -4.54 -20.05 -11.88
CA SER A 60 -5.57 -19.79 -12.91
C SER A 60 -6.63 -18.73 -12.56
N GLU A 61 -6.76 -18.29 -11.30
CA GLU A 61 -7.83 -17.38 -10.90
C GLU A 61 -7.46 -15.88 -10.85
N VAL A 62 -6.17 -15.52 -10.94
CA VAL A 62 -5.73 -14.15 -10.62
C VAL A 62 -6.04 -13.13 -11.72
N ILE A 63 -6.15 -13.53 -12.99
CA ILE A 63 -6.28 -12.59 -14.12
C ILE A 63 -7.22 -13.16 -15.20
N LYS A 64 -8.48 -12.71 -15.19
CA LYS A 64 -9.42 -12.86 -16.32
C LYS A 64 -9.56 -11.49 -16.99
N HIS A 65 -8.65 -11.17 -17.91
CA HIS A 65 -8.84 -10.08 -18.86
C HIS A 65 -8.55 -10.64 -20.25
N GLU A 66 -9.58 -10.73 -21.08
CA GLU A 66 -9.43 -11.09 -22.49
C GLU A 66 -8.92 -9.87 -23.27
N ASN A 67 -8.06 -10.12 -24.25
CA ASN A 67 -7.50 -9.11 -25.14
C ASN A 67 -8.63 -8.46 -25.95
N ILE A 68 -8.84 -7.15 -25.80
CA ILE A 68 -9.76 -6.39 -26.67
C ILE A 68 -8.96 -5.35 -27.43
N CYS A 69 -8.91 -5.51 -28.75
CA CYS A 69 -9.26 -4.46 -29.71
C CYS A 69 -9.35 -5.05 -31.13
N ARG A 70 -10.49 -4.82 -31.79
CA ARG A 70 -10.64 -4.94 -33.24
C ARG A 70 -10.37 -3.56 -33.83
N GLU A 71 -9.36 -3.46 -34.69
CA GLU A 71 -9.37 -2.61 -35.87
C GLU A 71 -8.22 -2.99 -36.83
N SER A 72 -8.45 -2.69 -38.10
CA SER A 72 -7.91 -3.31 -39.31
C SER A 72 -6.40 -3.20 -39.55
N GLY A 73 -5.79 -4.33 -39.91
CA GLY A 73 -4.79 -4.37 -41.00
C GLY A 73 -3.31 -4.12 -40.68
N LYS A 74 -2.91 -3.99 -39.42
CA LYS A 74 -1.50 -4.07 -39.00
C LYS A 74 -1.38 -5.06 -37.86
N THR A 75 -0.48 -6.03 -37.97
CA THR A 75 -0.11 -6.94 -36.89
C THR A 75 0.60 -6.12 -35.80
N ILE A 76 -0.18 -5.47 -34.94
CA ILE A 76 0.30 -4.89 -33.70
C ILE A 76 0.70 -6.08 -32.82
N SER A 77 1.96 -6.13 -32.40
CA SER A 77 2.40 -7.03 -31.33
C SER A 77 1.48 -6.77 -30.12
N VAL A 78 0.56 -7.69 -29.86
CA VAL A 78 -0.35 -7.59 -28.72
C VAL A 78 0.47 -7.90 -27.48
N PHE A 79 0.69 -6.90 -26.64
CA PHE A 79 1.35 -7.10 -25.36
C PHE A 79 0.53 -8.08 -24.50
N ASP A 80 1.09 -9.24 -24.22
CA ASP A 80 0.44 -10.26 -23.39
C ASP A 80 0.53 -9.87 -21.91
N PHE A 81 -0.40 -9.02 -21.48
CA PHE A 81 -0.50 -8.53 -20.11
C PHE A 81 -0.65 -9.66 -19.09
N LYS A 82 -1.41 -10.71 -19.43
CA LYS A 82 -1.65 -11.82 -18.51
C LYS A 82 -0.36 -12.57 -18.21
N SER A 83 0.38 -12.95 -19.25
CA SER A 83 1.67 -13.64 -19.09
C SER A 83 2.70 -12.76 -18.38
N TYR A 84 2.75 -11.46 -18.73
CA TYR A 84 3.61 -10.49 -18.05
C TYR A 84 3.33 -10.44 -16.54
N MET A 85 2.08 -10.23 -16.15
CA MET A 85 1.70 -10.16 -14.73
C MET A 85 1.98 -11.46 -13.99
N LEU A 86 1.67 -12.62 -14.58
CA LEU A 86 1.96 -13.92 -13.95
C LEU A 86 3.45 -14.11 -13.71
N GLN A 87 4.29 -13.76 -14.70
CA GLN A 87 5.74 -13.82 -14.57
C GLN A 87 6.24 -12.88 -13.46
N LYS A 88 5.81 -11.61 -13.46
CA LYS A 88 6.28 -10.63 -12.46
C LYS A 88 5.80 -10.97 -11.04
N ILE A 89 4.54 -11.40 -10.88
CA ILE A 89 4.02 -11.86 -9.59
C ILE A 89 4.85 -13.05 -9.06
N LYS A 90 5.20 -14.00 -9.94
CA LYS A 90 6.04 -15.14 -9.57
C LYS A 90 7.44 -14.69 -9.11
N SER A 91 8.11 -13.83 -9.89
CA SER A 91 9.43 -13.27 -9.53
C SER A 91 9.38 -12.55 -8.18
N VAL A 92 8.38 -11.68 -7.98
CA VAL A 92 8.20 -10.91 -6.73
C VAL A 92 7.95 -11.83 -5.55
N ASN A 93 7.08 -12.84 -5.69
CA ASN A 93 6.80 -13.78 -4.60
C ASN A 93 8.04 -14.58 -4.20
N GLN A 94 8.85 -15.02 -5.18
CA GLN A 94 10.12 -15.71 -4.91
C GLN A 94 11.13 -14.80 -4.20
N ALA A 95 11.24 -13.54 -4.63
CA ALA A 95 12.13 -12.58 -4.01
C ALA A 95 11.69 -12.21 -2.58
N LEU A 96 10.39 -12.03 -2.34
CA LEU A 96 9.83 -11.79 -1.00
C LEU A 96 10.05 -12.96 -0.05
N ASP A 97 9.85 -14.18 -0.54
CA ASP A 97 10.08 -15.39 0.24
C ASP A 97 11.54 -15.49 0.72
N ALA A 98 12.49 -15.18 -0.16
CA ALA A 98 13.91 -15.12 0.16
C ALA A 98 14.29 -13.94 1.07
N ALA A 99 13.63 -12.78 0.91
CA ALA A 99 13.93 -11.57 1.67
C ALA A 99 13.53 -11.64 3.15
N VAL A 100 12.53 -12.47 3.49
CA VAL A 100 12.00 -12.58 4.86
C VAL A 100 12.06 -14.03 5.36
N PRO A 101 13.24 -14.60 5.63
CA PRO A 101 13.35 -15.99 6.09
C PRO A 101 12.78 -16.17 7.50
N ILE A 102 12.33 -17.39 7.84
CA ILE A 102 11.95 -17.72 9.22
C ILE A 102 13.19 -17.78 10.10
N ARG A 103 13.17 -17.03 11.21
CA ARG A 103 14.21 -16.99 12.24
C ARG A 103 13.57 -16.87 13.62
N GLU A 104 14.36 -17.02 14.68
CA GLU A 104 13.88 -16.73 16.03
C GLU A 104 13.63 -15.21 16.22
N PRO A 105 12.50 -14.81 16.86
CA PRO A 105 11.41 -15.66 17.32
C PRO A 105 10.54 -16.19 16.17
N ILE A 106 10.34 -17.52 16.09
CA ILE A 106 9.70 -18.17 14.92
C ILE A 106 8.30 -17.61 14.61
N LYS A 107 7.41 -17.61 15.60
CA LYS A 107 6.01 -17.14 15.41
C LYS A 107 5.91 -15.69 14.96
N PHE A 108 6.89 -14.87 15.34
CA PHE A 108 6.95 -13.48 14.92
C PHE A 108 7.27 -13.36 13.42
N HIS A 109 8.25 -14.11 12.94
CA HIS A 109 8.57 -14.18 11.51
C HIS A 109 7.45 -14.85 10.70
N GLU A 110 6.76 -15.85 11.27
CA GLU A 110 5.55 -16.41 10.67
C GLU A 110 4.46 -15.35 10.49
N ALA A 111 4.24 -14.48 11.48
CA ALA A 111 3.26 -13.39 11.38
C ALA A 111 3.61 -12.39 10.26
N MET A 112 4.89 -12.02 10.12
CA MET A 112 5.35 -11.16 9.02
C MET A 112 5.11 -11.81 7.66
N ARG A 113 5.51 -13.08 7.51
CA ARG A 113 5.40 -13.85 6.26
C ARG A 113 3.96 -14.17 5.89
N TYR A 114 3.08 -14.39 6.86
CA TYR A 114 1.69 -14.78 6.66
C TYR A 114 0.94 -13.78 5.77
N SER A 115 1.00 -12.49 6.13
CA SER A 115 0.34 -11.43 5.36
C SER A 115 1.13 -11.10 4.07
N LEU A 116 2.46 -11.04 4.16
CA LEU A 116 3.33 -10.68 3.04
C LEU A 116 3.25 -11.68 1.87
N LEU A 117 3.27 -12.98 2.15
CA LEU A 117 3.29 -14.05 1.16
C LEU A 117 1.90 -14.57 0.78
N SER A 118 0.84 -14.04 1.40
CA SER A 118 -0.52 -14.36 0.97
C SER A 118 -0.82 -13.81 -0.43
N GLU A 119 -1.64 -14.56 -1.18
CA GLU A 119 -1.98 -14.24 -2.58
C GLU A 119 -2.47 -12.79 -2.72
N GLY A 120 -1.89 -12.09 -3.68
CA GLY A 120 -2.19 -10.69 -3.94
C GLY A 120 -1.82 -10.32 -5.37
N LYS A 121 -2.39 -9.23 -5.89
CA LYS A 121 -2.18 -8.77 -7.26
C LYS A 121 -0.78 -8.19 -7.51
N ARG A 122 -0.04 -7.88 -6.43
CA ARG A 122 1.31 -7.27 -6.44
C ARG A 122 1.39 -6.02 -7.34
N VAL A 123 0.36 -5.18 -7.31
CA VAL A 123 0.25 -4.00 -8.21
C VAL A 123 1.46 -3.07 -8.05
N CYS A 124 1.77 -2.63 -6.83
CA CYS A 124 2.89 -1.70 -6.63
C CYS A 124 4.27 -2.31 -6.93
N PRO A 125 4.60 -3.56 -6.53
CA PRO A 125 5.83 -4.20 -6.98
C PRO A 125 5.97 -4.25 -8.50
N VAL A 126 4.89 -4.60 -9.21
CA VAL A 126 4.91 -4.66 -10.67
C VAL A 126 5.02 -3.26 -11.29
N LEU A 127 4.34 -2.24 -10.74
CA LEU A 127 4.54 -0.85 -11.16
C LEU A 127 5.99 -0.38 -10.98
N CYS A 128 6.62 -0.75 -9.86
CA CYS A 128 8.01 -0.43 -9.58
C CYS A 128 8.95 -1.05 -10.62
N ILE A 129 8.74 -2.34 -10.95
CA ILE A 129 9.51 -3.03 -11.98
C ILE A 129 9.27 -2.41 -13.36
N ALA A 130 8.02 -2.21 -13.75
CA ALA A 130 7.65 -1.65 -15.05
C ALA A 130 8.20 -0.23 -15.24
N ALA A 131 8.18 0.61 -14.21
CA ALA A 131 8.76 1.96 -14.27
C ALA A 131 10.28 1.95 -14.41
N CYS A 132 10.97 0.99 -13.79
CA CYS A 132 12.41 0.79 -13.97
C CYS A 132 12.73 0.36 -15.41
N GLU A 133 12.01 -0.64 -15.92
CA GLU A 133 12.16 -1.15 -17.29
C GLU A 133 11.87 -0.08 -18.35
N LEU A 134 10.86 0.77 -18.10
CA LEU A 134 10.48 1.88 -18.98
C LEU A 134 11.66 2.79 -19.33
N VAL A 135 12.45 3.15 -18.32
CA VAL A 135 13.57 4.08 -18.45
C VAL A 135 14.89 3.37 -18.75
N GLY A 136 14.85 2.06 -19.03
CA GLY A 136 16.01 1.27 -19.44
C GLY A 136 16.76 0.55 -18.32
N GLY A 137 16.23 0.55 -17.10
CA GLY A 137 16.73 -0.25 -15.99
C GLY A 137 16.41 -1.75 -16.12
N GLN A 138 16.93 -2.54 -15.19
CA GLN A 138 16.76 -3.99 -15.16
C GLN A 138 15.91 -4.42 -13.96
N GLU A 139 15.06 -5.45 -14.15
CA GLU A 139 14.24 -6.05 -13.09
C GLU A 139 15.09 -6.48 -11.88
N SER A 140 16.24 -7.12 -12.11
CA SER A 140 17.14 -7.59 -11.07
C SER A 140 17.65 -6.47 -10.16
N THR A 141 17.90 -5.29 -10.73
CA THR A 141 18.39 -4.11 -10.01
C THR A 141 17.30 -3.52 -9.09
N VAL A 142 16.05 -3.51 -9.53
CA VAL A 142 14.93 -2.90 -8.80
C VAL A 142 14.18 -3.88 -7.90
N MET A 143 14.41 -5.19 -8.04
CA MET A 143 13.69 -6.21 -7.25
C MET A 143 13.74 -5.98 -5.73
N PRO A 144 14.86 -5.55 -5.10
CA PRO A 144 14.85 -5.22 -3.67
C PRO A 144 13.90 -4.07 -3.31
N ALA A 145 13.77 -3.07 -4.18
CA ALA A 145 12.80 -1.99 -4.02
C ALA A 145 11.35 -2.45 -4.21
N ALA A 146 11.09 -3.29 -5.21
CA ALA A 146 9.78 -3.90 -5.39
C ALA A 146 9.37 -4.74 -4.16
N CYS A 147 10.32 -5.48 -3.56
CA CYS A 147 10.10 -6.21 -2.32
C CYS A 147 9.81 -5.28 -1.14
N GLY A 148 10.61 -4.22 -0.97
CA GLY A 148 10.40 -3.22 0.07
C GLY A 148 9.02 -2.55 -0.02
N MET A 149 8.55 -2.25 -1.24
CA MET A 149 7.21 -1.73 -1.47
C MET A 149 6.12 -2.69 -0.97
N GLU A 150 6.19 -3.99 -1.29
CA GLU A 150 5.18 -4.95 -0.83
C GLU A 150 5.25 -5.19 0.68
N MET A 151 6.44 -5.09 1.30
CA MET A 151 6.58 -5.15 2.76
C MET A 151 5.82 -4.02 3.43
N ILE A 152 5.98 -2.78 2.94
CA ILE A 152 5.25 -1.61 3.44
C ILE A 152 3.74 -1.76 3.22
N ILE A 153 3.32 -2.16 2.02
CA ILE A 153 1.88 -2.36 1.72
C ILE A 153 1.28 -3.44 2.60
N SER A 154 2.01 -4.53 2.84
CA SER A 154 1.56 -5.61 3.72
C SER A 154 1.42 -5.12 5.16
N MET A 155 2.36 -4.28 5.64
CA MET A 155 2.21 -3.61 6.93
C MET A 155 0.95 -2.75 6.98
N CYS A 156 0.71 -1.91 5.96
CA CYS A 156 -0.45 -1.03 5.95
C CYS A 156 -1.75 -1.82 6.06
N LEU A 157 -1.88 -2.91 5.30
CA LEU A 157 -3.06 -3.78 5.38
C LEU A 157 -3.18 -4.48 6.74
N MET A 158 -2.08 -4.93 7.33
CA MET A 158 -2.07 -5.55 8.66
C MET A 158 -2.57 -4.59 9.74
N HIS A 159 -2.14 -3.32 9.69
CA HIS A 159 -2.53 -2.30 10.66
C HIS A 159 -3.95 -1.78 10.40
N ASP A 160 -4.34 -1.61 9.14
CA ASP A 160 -5.70 -1.24 8.73
C ASP A 160 -6.74 -2.25 9.25
N ASP A 161 -6.39 -3.54 9.29
CA ASP A 161 -7.28 -4.59 9.80
C ASP A 161 -7.40 -4.62 11.34
N LEU A 162 -6.61 -3.88 12.11
CA LEU A 162 -6.66 -3.93 13.58
C LEU A 162 -8.01 -3.44 14.14
N PRO A 163 -8.41 -3.89 15.35
CA PRO A 163 -9.68 -3.46 15.98
C PRO A 163 -9.84 -1.95 16.17
N CYS A 164 -8.73 -1.21 16.34
CA CYS A 164 -8.75 0.25 16.46
C CYS A 164 -8.79 1.00 15.12
N MET A 165 -8.82 0.28 14.00
CA MET A 165 -8.87 0.80 12.63
C MET A 165 -10.14 0.28 11.95
N ASP A 166 -10.06 -0.49 10.86
CA ASP A 166 -11.22 -1.03 10.14
C ASP A 166 -11.77 -2.34 10.73
N ASN A 167 -11.14 -2.87 11.80
CA ASN A 167 -11.51 -4.11 12.50
C ASN A 167 -11.86 -5.25 11.51
N GLY A 168 -10.94 -5.50 10.58
CA GLY A 168 -11.13 -6.46 9.49
C GLY A 168 -10.83 -7.89 9.92
N ASP A 169 -11.83 -8.76 9.89
CA ASP A 169 -11.64 -10.19 10.22
C ASP A 169 -10.97 -10.98 9.08
N LEU A 170 -11.15 -10.53 7.83
CA LEU A 170 -10.68 -11.23 6.63
C LEU A 170 -9.87 -10.32 5.71
N ARG A 171 -8.78 -10.86 5.15
CA ARG A 171 -7.92 -10.22 4.16
C ARG A 171 -7.38 -11.26 3.18
N ARG A 172 -7.51 -10.98 1.88
CA ARG A 172 -7.00 -11.86 0.80
C ARG A 172 -7.52 -13.31 0.94
N GLY A 173 -8.81 -13.45 1.29
CA GLY A 173 -9.48 -14.74 1.47
C GLY A 173 -9.06 -15.54 2.71
N LYS A 174 -8.27 -14.95 3.62
CA LYS A 174 -7.83 -15.58 4.87
C LYS A 174 -8.16 -14.72 6.07
N LEU A 175 -8.07 -15.27 7.28
CA LEU A 175 -8.15 -14.49 8.52
C LEU A 175 -7.09 -13.39 8.53
N SER A 176 -7.45 -12.21 9.01
CA SER A 176 -6.50 -11.12 9.17
C SER A 176 -5.41 -11.47 10.20
N ASN A 177 -4.29 -10.76 10.14
CA ASN A 177 -3.11 -11.09 10.93
C ASN A 177 -3.43 -11.11 12.44
N HIS A 178 -4.18 -10.12 12.93
CA HIS A 178 -4.50 -9.99 14.34
C HIS A 178 -5.44 -11.10 14.85
N LYS A 179 -6.26 -11.68 13.97
CA LYS A 179 -7.10 -12.84 14.32
C LYS A 179 -6.29 -14.13 14.50
N VAL A 180 -5.16 -14.25 13.79
CA VAL A 180 -4.30 -15.44 13.84
C VAL A 180 -3.23 -15.32 14.92
N PHE A 181 -2.59 -14.15 15.02
CA PHE A 181 -1.39 -13.95 15.86
C PHE A 181 -1.60 -12.99 17.04
N GLY A 182 -2.76 -12.34 17.12
CA GLY A 182 -3.06 -11.33 18.14
C GLY A 182 -2.55 -9.93 17.78
N GLU A 183 -3.19 -8.91 18.36
CA GLU A 183 -2.95 -7.48 18.07
C GLU A 183 -1.49 -7.07 18.30
N ASN A 184 -0.91 -7.46 19.44
CA ASN A 184 0.45 -7.10 19.81
C ASN A 184 1.48 -7.59 18.79
N VAL A 185 1.32 -8.83 18.31
CA VAL A 185 2.22 -9.42 17.30
C VAL A 185 2.03 -8.73 15.95
N THR A 186 0.78 -8.44 15.56
CA THR A 186 0.49 -7.73 14.32
C THR A 186 1.09 -6.33 14.28
N VAL A 187 1.01 -5.57 15.38
CA VAL A 187 1.62 -4.23 15.48
C VAL A 187 3.13 -4.32 15.27
N LEU A 188 3.80 -5.21 16.02
CA LEU A 188 5.26 -5.38 15.95
C LEU A 188 5.74 -5.91 14.59
N ALA A 189 4.99 -6.85 14.00
CA ALA A 189 5.32 -7.43 12.70
C ALA A 189 5.18 -6.38 11.60
N GLY A 190 4.14 -5.55 11.64
CA GLY A 190 3.98 -4.42 10.72
C GLY A 190 5.14 -3.43 10.82
N TYR A 191 5.47 -2.95 12.03
CA TYR A 191 6.63 -2.06 12.24
C TYR A 191 7.92 -2.65 11.67
N SER A 192 8.15 -3.94 11.91
CA SER A 192 9.39 -4.60 11.48
C SER A 192 9.46 -4.80 9.96
N LEU A 193 8.32 -4.99 9.28
CA LEU A 193 8.27 -4.99 7.82
C LEU A 193 8.67 -3.64 7.23
N VAL A 194 8.33 -2.51 7.86
CA VAL A 194 8.77 -1.18 7.40
C VAL A 194 10.28 -1.02 7.56
N ALA A 195 10.81 -1.37 8.74
CA ALA A 195 12.26 -1.31 8.97
C ALA A 195 13.01 -2.20 7.98
N LEU A 196 12.53 -3.42 7.78
CA LEU A 196 13.11 -4.38 6.84
C LEU A 196 13.00 -3.88 5.39
N ALA A 197 11.92 -3.21 5.00
CA ALA A 197 11.79 -2.66 3.66
C ALA A 197 12.92 -1.67 3.33
N PHE A 198 13.18 -0.71 4.21
CA PHE A 198 14.25 0.27 4.04
C PHE A 198 15.63 -0.37 4.10
N GLU A 199 15.86 -1.29 5.05
CA GLU A 199 17.11 -2.04 5.14
C GLU A 199 17.37 -2.83 3.85
N HIS A 200 16.39 -3.63 3.42
CA HIS A 200 16.50 -4.51 2.26
C HIS A 200 16.78 -3.70 1.00
N MET A 201 16.07 -2.59 0.80
CA MET A 201 16.33 -1.63 -0.27
C MET A 201 17.76 -1.09 -0.25
N ALA A 202 18.22 -0.62 0.91
CA ALA A 202 19.52 0.04 1.02
C ALA A 202 20.71 -0.91 0.90
N THR A 203 20.59 -2.13 1.44
CA THR A 203 21.72 -3.08 1.57
C THR A 203 21.79 -4.11 0.44
N THR A 204 20.64 -4.45 -0.17
CA THR A 204 20.53 -5.51 -1.18
C THR A 204 20.64 -4.96 -2.61
N THR A 205 20.20 -3.72 -2.86
CA THR A 205 20.30 -3.10 -4.19
C THR A 205 21.77 -2.97 -4.63
N LYS A 206 22.07 -3.42 -5.86
CA LYS A 206 23.40 -3.36 -6.48
C LYS A 206 23.32 -2.64 -7.82
N GLY A 207 24.43 -2.07 -8.29
CA GLY A 207 24.49 -1.42 -9.60
C GLY A 207 23.80 -0.05 -9.68
N VAL A 208 23.42 0.54 -8.53
CA VAL A 208 22.80 1.87 -8.45
C VAL A 208 23.74 2.81 -7.71
N HIS A 209 23.89 4.04 -8.20
CA HIS A 209 24.71 5.04 -7.54
C HIS A 209 24.16 5.38 -6.14
N PRO A 210 25.00 5.47 -5.08
CA PRO A 210 24.52 5.70 -3.71
C PRO A 210 23.61 6.93 -3.55
N LYS A 211 23.92 8.04 -4.24
CA LYS A 211 23.09 9.25 -4.25
C LYS A 211 21.67 8.98 -4.77
N THR A 212 21.52 8.13 -5.78
CA THR A 212 20.22 7.72 -6.33
C THR A 212 19.45 6.88 -5.32
N MET A 213 20.12 5.95 -4.62
CA MET A 213 19.47 5.15 -3.57
C MET A 213 19.01 5.99 -2.38
N VAL A 214 19.83 6.96 -1.93
CA VAL A 214 19.43 7.89 -0.87
C VAL A 214 18.21 8.70 -1.28
N ARG A 215 18.16 9.16 -2.54
CA ARG A 215 16.98 9.86 -3.07
C ARG A 215 15.75 8.95 -3.13
N ALA A 216 15.89 7.72 -3.62
CA ALA A 216 14.78 6.77 -3.72
C ALA A 216 14.20 6.44 -2.34
N VAL A 217 15.06 6.19 -1.34
CA VAL A 217 14.65 6.01 0.06
C VAL A 217 13.95 7.26 0.61
N GLY A 218 14.48 8.46 0.32
CA GLY A 218 13.88 9.72 0.73
C GLY A 218 12.49 9.97 0.13
N GLU A 219 12.31 9.70 -1.17
CA GLU A 219 11.00 9.80 -1.86
C GLU A 219 10.00 8.80 -1.29
N LEU A 220 10.41 7.55 -1.10
CA LEU A 220 9.57 6.52 -0.46
C LEU A 220 9.12 6.98 0.94
N ALA A 221 10.06 7.38 1.79
CA ALA A 221 9.76 7.81 3.15
C ALA A 221 8.84 9.05 3.20
N ARG A 222 9.01 10.00 2.27
CA ARG A 222 8.13 11.17 2.13
C ARG A 222 6.71 10.76 1.77
N LEU A 223 6.55 9.89 0.77
CA LEU A 223 5.24 9.50 0.22
C LEU A 223 4.46 8.55 1.14
N ILE A 224 5.11 7.72 1.94
CA ILE A 224 4.40 6.88 2.93
C ILE A 224 4.29 7.56 4.30
N GLY A 225 4.88 8.74 4.46
CA GLY A 225 5.06 9.43 5.72
C GLY A 225 3.87 10.31 6.13
N PRO A 226 4.10 11.22 7.11
CA PRO A 226 3.04 12.03 7.72
C PRO A 226 2.42 13.08 6.79
N GLU A 227 3.06 13.40 5.66
CA GLU A 227 2.53 14.28 4.62
C GLU A 227 1.99 13.50 3.40
N GLY A 228 2.10 12.17 3.44
CA GLY A 228 1.72 11.29 2.34
C GLY A 228 0.60 10.32 2.75
N ALA A 229 0.79 9.03 2.49
CA ALA A 229 -0.22 8.00 2.73
C ALA A 229 -0.80 7.98 4.15
N VAL A 230 0.01 8.25 5.18
CA VAL A 230 -0.48 8.32 6.57
C VAL A 230 -1.42 9.52 6.76
N ALA A 231 -1.18 10.66 6.11
CA ALA A 231 -2.11 11.79 6.14
C ALA A 231 -3.48 11.40 5.55
N GLY A 232 -3.46 10.71 4.41
CA GLY A 232 -4.67 10.17 3.79
C GLY A 232 -5.43 9.21 4.71
N GLN A 233 -4.72 8.29 5.36
CA GLN A 233 -5.32 7.34 6.30
C GLN A 233 -5.92 8.06 7.53
N VAL A 234 -5.23 9.04 8.09
CA VAL A 234 -5.73 9.81 9.24
C VAL A 234 -7.01 10.57 8.87
N LEU A 235 -7.03 11.22 7.71
CA LEU A 235 -8.22 11.94 7.25
C LEU A 235 -9.39 11.00 6.94
N ASP A 236 -9.13 9.84 6.33
CA ASP A 236 -10.17 8.81 6.09
C ASP A 236 -10.89 8.41 7.38
N LEU A 237 -10.12 8.18 8.47
CA LEU A 237 -10.68 7.86 9.79
C LEU A 237 -11.47 9.03 10.39
N LEU A 238 -11.01 10.26 10.23
CA LEU A 238 -11.66 11.45 10.80
C LEU A 238 -12.91 11.90 10.02
N CYS A 239 -13.06 11.46 8.77
CA CYS A 239 -14.16 11.86 7.90
C CYS A 239 -15.47 11.09 8.15
N GLY A 240 -15.43 9.90 8.75
CA GLY A 240 -16.62 9.06 8.98
C GLY A 240 -17.77 9.74 9.75
N ASP A 241 -17.45 10.79 10.52
CA ASP A 241 -18.38 11.51 11.38
C ASP A 241 -18.83 12.89 10.86
N LYS A 242 -18.34 13.35 9.69
CA LYS A 242 -18.61 14.72 9.20
C LYS A 242 -19.56 14.77 8.00
N SER A 243 -20.71 15.43 8.18
CA SER A 243 -21.75 15.60 7.16
C SER A 243 -21.40 16.55 6.01
N ASP A 244 -20.39 17.42 6.17
CA ASP A 244 -20.13 18.55 5.25
C ASP A 244 -18.88 18.36 4.38
N THR A 245 -18.38 17.13 4.28
CA THR A 245 -17.14 16.85 3.55
C THR A 245 -17.35 16.92 2.04
N GLY A 246 -16.61 17.79 1.36
CA GLY A 246 -16.73 18.03 -0.08
C GLY A 246 -15.89 17.07 -0.95
N LEU A 247 -16.16 17.08 -2.27
CA LEU A 247 -15.44 16.27 -3.26
C LEU A 247 -13.92 16.51 -3.27
N GLU A 248 -13.48 17.73 -2.96
CA GLU A 248 -12.05 18.08 -2.87
C GLU A 248 -11.33 17.38 -1.71
N GLU A 249 -12.00 17.22 -0.56
CA GLU A 249 -11.43 16.52 0.59
C GLU A 249 -11.37 15.01 0.31
N LEU A 250 -12.39 14.44 -0.32
CA LEU A 250 -12.37 13.05 -0.80
C LEU A 250 -11.21 12.82 -1.79
N LYS A 251 -11.02 13.73 -2.74
CA LYS A 251 -9.90 13.67 -3.69
C LYS A 251 -8.57 13.75 -2.97
N TYR A 252 -8.43 14.60 -1.95
CA TYR A 252 -7.22 14.69 -1.12
C TYR A 252 -6.94 13.36 -0.41
N ILE A 253 -7.94 12.78 0.25
CA ILE A 253 -7.83 11.48 0.93
C ILE A 253 -7.35 10.42 -0.06
N HIS A 254 -7.98 10.30 -1.23
CA HIS A 254 -7.65 9.28 -2.22
C HIS A 254 -6.27 9.47 -2.84
N SER A 255 -5.88 10.73 -3.09
CA SER A 255 -4.54 11.06 -3.62
C SER A 255 -3.45 10.64 -2.63
N HIS A 256 -3.70 10.76 -1.33
CA HIS A 256 -2.69 10.42 -0.33
C HIS A 256 -2.78 8.95 0.10
N LYS A 257 -3.93 8.49 0.59
CA LYS A 257 -4.14 7.14 1.14
C LYS A 257 -3.74 6.03 0.17
N THR A 258 -3.99 6.23 -1.12
CA THR A 258 -3.76 5.21 -2.15
C THR A 258 -2.75 5.67 -3.20
N ALA A 259 -2.89 6.89 -3.75
CA ALA A 259 -2.06 7.28 -4.88
C ALA A 259 -0.59 7.58 -4.53
N ASP A 260 -0.29 7.94 -3.28
CA ASP A 260 1.11 8.09 -2.85
C ASP A 260 1.87 6.76 -2.82
N PHE A 261 1.22 5.62 -2.56
CA PHE A 261 1.87 4.31 -2.67
C PHE A 261 2.20 3.96 -4.12
N THR A 262 1.32 4.29 -5.06
CA THR A 262 1.56 4.06 -6.48
C THR A 262 2.61 5.04 -7.01
N GLU A 263 2.62 6.28 -6.54
CA GLU A 263 3.71 7.23 -6.81
C GLU A 263 5.03 6.71 -6.27
N ALA A 264 5.08 6.26 -5.02
CA ALA A 264 6.30 5.75 -4.42
C ALA A 264 6.86 4.57 -5.23
N ALA A 265 6.01 3.61 -5.60
CA ALA A 265 6.42 2.47 -6.42
C ALA A 265 7.02 2.90 -7.76
N VAL A 266 6.31 3.75 -8.52
CA VAL A 266 6.73 4.19 -9.85
C VAL A 266 7.98 5.06 -9.77
N ILE A 267 8.05 6.03 -8.85
CA ILE A 267 9.19 6.94 -8.72
C ILE A 267 10.44 6.22 -8.23
N VAL A 268 10.32 5.34 -7.24
CA VAL A 268 11.45 4.51 -6.80
C VAL A 268 11.98 3.65 -7.95
N GLY A 269 11.07 3.02 -8.70
CA GLY A 269 11.44 2.20 -9.85
C GLY A 269 12.17 3.00 -10.93
N ALA A 270 11.61 4.15 -11.30
CA ALA A 270 12.20 5.05 -12.30
C ALA A 270 13.57 5.60 -11.87
N LEU A 271 13.73 6.00 -10.60
CA LEU A 271 15.00 6.46 -10.07
C LEU A 271 16.07 5.36 -10.13
N VAL A 272 15.72 4.15 -9.69
CA VAL A 272 16.62 2.99 -9.76
C VAL A 272 16.96 2.63 -11.21
N GLY A 273 16.02 2.80 -12.13
CA GLY A 273 16.22 2.58 -13.57
C GLY A 273 17.04 3.66 -14.28
N GLY A 274 17.34 4.78 -13.62
CA GLY A 274 18.16 5.85 -14.19
C GLY A 274 17.37 6.94 -14.93
N ALA A 275 16.10 7.13 -14.60
CA ALA A 275 15.25 8.17 -15.18
C ALA A 275 15.84 9.58 -15.02
N SER A 276 15.65 10.40 -16.03
CA SER A 276 15.85 11.85 -15.99
C SER A 276 14.77 12.55 -15.14
N GLU A 277 15.01 13.79 -14.74
CA GLU A 277 14.01 14.58 -13.99
C GLU A 277 12.71 14.79 -14.78
N GLU A 278 12.80 14.91 -16.10
CA GLU A 278 11.62 15.05 -16.96
C GLU A 278 10.76 13.79 -16.91
N GLU A 279 11.39 12.62 -17.07
CA GLU A 279 10.71 11.33 -16.97
C GLU A 279 10.10 11.12 -15.58
N ILE A 280 10.83 11.47 -14.51
CA ILE A 280 10.33 11.43 -13.13
C ILE A 280 9.07 12.29 -12.96
N ASN A 281 9.05 13.51 -13.49
CA ASN A 281 7.90 14.40 -13.36
C ASN A 281 6.67 13.90 -14.13
N ARG A 282 6.87 13.27 -15.29
CA ARG A 282 5.78 12.65 -16.06
C ARG A 282 5.26 11.40 -15.36
N LEU A 283 6.16 10.55 -14.89
CA LEU A 283 5.83 9.33 -14.17
C LEU A 283 5.12 9.62 -12.84
N ARG A 284 5.46 10.71 -12.16
CA ARG A 284 4.73 11.19 -10.97
C ARG A 284 3.26 11.49 -11.27
N LYS A 285 3.00 12.20 -12.36
CA LYS A 285 1.62 12.51 -12.79
C LYS A 285 0.89 11.23 -13.19
N PHE A 286 1.54 10.34 -13.95
CA PHE A 286 0.99 9.03 -14.30
C PHE A 286 0.56 8.26 -13.05
N SER A 287 1.44 8.13 -12.05
CA SER A 287 1.18 7.33 -10.87
C SER A 287 0.12 7.92 -9.95
N GLN A 288 0.03 9.25 -9.87
CA GLN A 288 -1.03 9.93 -9.11
C GLN A 288 -2.41 9.70 -9.76
N CYS A 289 -2.51 9.86 -11.09
CA CYS A 289 -3.73 9.51 -11.81
C CYS A 289 -4.07 8.02 -11.67
N PHE A 290 -3.08 7.13 -11.80
CA PHE A 290 -3.27 5.69 -11.66
C PHE A 290 -3.83 5.32 -10.28
N GLY A 291 -3.24 5.85 -9.21
CA GLY A 291 -3.68 5.55 -7.84
C GLY A 291 -5.06 6.11 -7.51
N LEU A 292 -5.37 7.32 -8.00
CA LEU A 292 -6.70 7.91 -7.86
C LEU A 292 -7.76 7.07 -8.59
N MET A 293 -7.49 6.68 -9.84
CA MET A 293 -8.34 5.77 -10.60
C MET A 293 -8.52 4.44 -9.86
N TYR A 294 -7.44 3.88 -9.31
CA TYR A 294 -7.49 2.62 -8.57
C TYR A 294 -8.47 2.68 -7.40
N GLN A 295 -8.42 3.77 -6.61
CA GLN A 295 -9.32 3.96 -5.49
C GLN A 295 -10.77 4.18 -5.94
N VAL A 296 -11.01 4.99 -6.96
CA VAL A 296 -12.37 5.20 -7.50
C VAL A 296 -12.99 3.87 -7.97
N VAL A 297 -12.20 3.01 -8.62
CA VAL A 297 -12.67 1.69 -9.03
C VAL A 297 -12.88 0.78 -7.80
N ASP A 298 -12.04 0.87 -6.77
CA ASP A 298 -12.23 0.11 -5.52
C ASP A 298 -13.57 0.46 -4.85
N ASP A 299 -13.89 1.74 -4.73
CA ASP A 299 -15.16 2.22 -4.19
C ASP A 299 -16.37 1.71 -5.00
N ILE A 300 -16.27 1.72 -6.34
CA ILE A 300 -17.32 1.19 -7.22
C ILE A 300 -17.50 -0.31 -6.98
N LEU A 301 -16.40 -1.05 -6.80
CA LEU A 301 -16.46 -2.49 -6.55
C LEU A 301 -17.03 -2.81 -5.16
N ASP A 302 -16.72 -2.02 -4.14
CA ASP A 302 -17.25 -2.23 -2.77
C ASP A 302 -18.78 -2.15 -2.71
N VAL A 303 -19.39 -1.28 -3.53
CA VAL A 303 -20.85 -1.15 -3.61
C VAL A 303 -21.51 -2.07 -4.64
N THR A 304 -20.76 -2.74 -5.52
CA THR A 304 -21.32 -3.56 -6.62
C THR A 304 -21.00 -5.06 -6.54
N LYS A 305 -20.07 -5.50 -5.69
CA LYS A 305 -19.60 -6.89 -5.59
C LYS A 305 -19.80 -7.47 -4.19
N SER A 306 -19.85 -8.81 -4.11
CA SER A 306 -19.94 -9.51 -2.81
C SER A 306 -18.57 -9.68 -2.14
N SER A 307 -18.57 -9.95 -0.84
CA SER A 307 -17.34 -10.22 -0.06
C SER A 307 -16.54 -11.39 -0.62
N GLU A 308 -17.21 -12.46 -1.10
CA GLU A 308 -16.55 -13.62 -1.70
C GLU A 308 -15.79 -13.24 -2.97
N GLN A 309 -16.38 -12.36 -3.80
CA GLN A 309 -15.77 -11.92 -5.04
C GLN A 309 -14.55 -11.01 -4.80
N LEU A 310 -14.57 -10.19 -3.74
CA LEU A 310 -13.50 -9.27 -3.41
C LEU A 310 -12.40 -9.89 -2.53
N GLY A 311 -12.68 -10.99 -1.84
CA GLY A 311 -11.75 -11.60 -0.87
C GLY A 311 -11.46 -10.72 0.36
N LYS A 312 -12.31 -9.71 0.60
CA LYS A 312 -12.38 -8.81 1.76
C LYS A 312 -13.85 -8.61 2.13
N THR A 313 -14.13 -8.09 3.33
CA THR A 313 -15.50 -7.74 3.73
C THR A 313 -16.01 -6.58 2.86
N ALA A 314 -17.06 -6.83 2.06
CA ALA A 314 -17.71 -5.82 1.21
C ALA A 314 -18.75 -4.99 2.01
N GLY A 315 -19.08 -3.80 1.51
CA GLY A 315 -20.11 -2.93 2.08
C GLY A 315 -19.72 -2.28 3.41
N LYS A 316 -18.44 -2.39 3.79
CA LYS A 316 -17.91 -1.76 5.00
C LYS A 316 -18.02 -0.24 4.93
N ASP A 317 -17.83 0.33 3.74
CA ASP A 317 -17.84 1.79 3.57
C ASP A 317 -19.23 2.38 3.86
N LEU A 318 -20.30 1.64 3.51
CA LEU A 318 -21.67 2.01 3.84
C LEU A 318 -21.93 1.92 5.35
N LEU A 319 -21.47 0.85 6.01
CA LEU A 319 -21.64 0.64 7.45
C LEU A 319 -20.85 1.64 8.29
N ALA A 320 -19.66 2.03 7.82
CA ALA A 320 -18.78 3.00 8.47
C ALA A 320 -19.07 4.45 8.05
N ASN A 321 -20.14 4.69 7.28
CA ASN A 321 -20.51 5.99 6.74
C ASN A 321 -19.35 6.72 6.01
N LYS A 322 -18.40 5.96 5.45
CA LYS A 322 -17.25 6.53 4.74
C LYS A 322 -17.70 7.33 3.53
N LEU A 323 -16.87 8.29 3.14
CA LEU A 323 -17.08 9.07 1.93
C LEU A 323 -16.43 8.33 0.78
N THR A 324 -17.21 8.07 -0.25
CA THR A 324 -16.78 7.36 -1.45
C THR A 324 -17.28 8.09 -2.69
N TYR A 325 -16.64 7.87 -3.83
CA TYR A 325 -17.08 8.50 -5.08
C TYR A 325 -18.52 8.12 -5.45
N PRO A 326 -18.94 6.84 -5.38
CA PRO A 326 -20.33 6.45 -5.63
C PRO A 326 -21.33 7.14 -4.71
N LYS A 327 -20.99 7.39 -3.44
CA LYS A 327 -21.85 8.11 -2.48
C LYS A 327 -21.99 9.59 -2.83
N MET A 328 -20.91 10.23 -3.29
CA MET A 328 -20.87 11.68 -3.55
C MET A 328 -21.46 12.07 -4.91
N ILE A 329 -21.16 11.30 -5.96
CA ILE A 329 -21.50 11.67 -7.34
C ILE A 329 -22.30 10.59 -8.09
N GLY A 330 -22.56 9.44 -7.48
CA GLY A 330 -23.23 8.31 -8.11
C GLY A 330 -22.28 7.42 -8.92
N ILE A 331 -22.71 6.18 -9.16
CA ILE A 331 -21.89 5.14 -9.82
C ILE A 331 -21.49 5.55 -11.25
N ASP A 332 -22.43 6.05 -12.04
CA ASP A 332 -22.17 6.36 -13.46
C ASP A 332 -21.16 7.49 -13.63
N LYS A 333 -21.30 8.58 -12.85
CA LYS A 333 -20.31 9.67 -12.84
C LYS A 333 -18.97 9.21 -12.27
N SER A 334 -18.95 8.28 -11.33
CA SER A 334 -17.71 7.69 -10.81
C SER A 334 -16.97 6.89 -11.89
N LYS A 335 -17.70 6.14 -12.74
CA LYS A 335 -17.11 5.44 -13.89
C LYS A 335 -16.56 6.41 -14.93
N GLU A 336 -17.32 7.45 -15.27
CA GLU A 336 -16.87 8.50 -16.18
C GLU A 336 -15.61 9.19 -15.65
N TYR A 337 -15.58 9.50 -14.34
CA TYR A 337 -14.41 10.07 -13.69
C TYR A 337 -13.19 9.15 -13.78
N ALA A 338 -13.34 7.85 -13.49
CA ALA A 338 -12.26 6.88 -13.62
C ALA A 338 -11.74 6.77 -15.06
N GLN A 339 -12.62 6.85 -16.07
CA GLN A 339 -12.22 6.86 -17.48
C GLN A 339 -11.40 8.11 -17.85
N ASN A 340 -11.83 9.29 -17.39
CA ASN A 340 -11.12 10.54 -17.63
C ASN A 340 -9.72 10.52 -16.98
N VAL A 341 -9.63 10.08 -15.72
CA VAL A 341 -8.36 9.95 -15.00
C VAL A 341 -7.45 8.90 -15.67
N SER A 342 -8.01 7.81 -16.20
CA SER A 342 -7.26 6.81 -16.97
C SER A 342 -6.63 7.44 -18.22
N LYS A 343 -7.40 8.26 -18.95
CA LYS A 343 -6.90 8.96 -20.14
C LYS A 343 -5.75 9.90 -19.77
N GLU A 344 -5.91 10.71 -18.73
CA GLU A 344 -4.85 11.61 -18.22
C GLU A 344 -3.57 10.84 -17.85
N ALA A 345 -3.71 9.68 -17.20
CA ALA A 345 -2.57 8.82 -16.88
C ALA A 345 -1.83 8.38 -18.16
N LYS A 346 -2.55 7.85 -19.15
CA LYS A 346 -1.95 7.35 -20.40
C LYS A 346 -1.28 8.46 -21.22
N GLU A 347 -1.82 9.68 -21.19
CA GLU A 347 -1.18 10.85 -21.83
C GLU A 347 0.21 11.13 -21.26
N GLN A 348 0.44 10.85 -19.98
CA GLN A 348 1.78 11.00 -19.36
C GLN A 348 2.81 9.99 -19.86
N LEU A 349 2.40 8.95 -20.59
CA LEU A 349 3.30 7.95 -21.18
C LEU A 349 3.61 8.22 -22.67
N VAL A 350 2.99 9.23 -23.29
CA VAL A 350 3.21 9.57 -24.71
C VAL A 350 4.66 10.01 -24.98
N GLY A 351 5.37 9.37 -25.88
CA GLY A 351 6.76 9.74 -26.20
C GLY A 351 7.82 9.01 -25.36
N PHE A 352 7.42 8.15 -24.43
CA PHE A 352 8.27 7.03 -24.04
C PHE A 352 8.28 5.98 -25.16
N ASP A 353 9.24 5.06 -25.09
CA ASP A 353 9.28 3.90 -25.98
C ASP A 353 7.97 3.10 -25.89
N PRO A 354 7.24 2.86 -27.01
CA PRO A 354 5.94 2.22 -26.97
C PRO A 354 5.96 0.78 -26.43
N GLU A 355 7.02 0.01 -26.70
CA GLU A 355 7.14 -1.37 -26.23
C GLU A 355 7.39 -1.39 -24.72
N LYS A 356 8.25 -0.50 -24.24
CA LYS A 356 8.53 -0.38 -22.80
C LYS A 356 7.39 0.28 -22.01
N ALA A 357 6.56 1.10 -22.64
CA ALA A 357 5.37 1.71 -22.01
C ALA A 357 4.17 0.75 -21.95
N ALA A 358 4.14 -0.30 -22.77
CA ALA A 358 3.04 -1.25 -22.86
C ALA A 358 2.61 -1.87 -21.51
N PRO A 359 3.52 -2.26 -20.59
CA PRO A 359 3.14 -2.75 -19.26
C PRO A 359 2.32 -1.74 -18.45
N LEU A 360 2.76 -0.48 -18.37
CA LEU A 360 2.06 0.55 -17.58
C LEU A 360 0.71 0.95 -18.21
N LEU A 361 0.64 1.00 -19.54
CA LEU A 361 -0.61 1.22 -20.27
C LEU A 361 -1.61 0.09 -20.00
N ALA A 362 -1.16 -1.16 -20.12
CA ALA A 362 -1.98 -2.34 -19.87
C ALA A 362 -2.42 -2.45 -18.39
N MET A 363 -1.56 -2.04 -17.44
CA MET A 363 -1.95 -1.94 -16.02
C MET A 363 -3.06 -0.90 -15.81
N ALA A 364 -2.98 0.26 -16.47
CA ALA A 364 -4.02 1.28 -16.37
C ALA A 364 -5.36 0.77 -16.92
N ASP A 365 -5.33 0.07 -18.06
CA ASP A 365 -6.51 -0.59 -18.64
C ASP A 365 -7.08 -1.68 -17.75
N PHE A 366 -6.21 -2.53 -17.19
CA PHE A 366 -6.63 -3.58 -16.28
C PHE A 366 -7.34 -3.01 -15.05
N VAL A 367 -6.79 -1.96 -14.43
CA VAL A 367 -7.41 -1.35 -13.24
C VAL A 367 -8.77 -0.78 -13.55
N LEU A 368 -8.94 -0.12 -14.71
CA LEU A 368 -10.21 0.46 -15.12
C LEU A 368 -11.33 -0.59 -15.28
N HIS A 369 -10.99 -1.80 -15.73
CA HIS A 369 -11.97 -2.85 -16.07
C HIS A 369 -12.00 -4.04 -15.11
N ARG A 370 -11.18 -4.02 -14.04
CA ARG A 370 -11.05 -5.13 -13.09
C ARG A 370 -12.38 -5.44 -12.41
N GLN A 371 -12.59 -6.71 -12.10
CA GLN A 371 -13.82 -7.22 -11.48
C GLN A 371 -13.67 -7.57 -10.00
N LYS A 372 -12.43 -7.56 -9.49
CA LYS A 372 -12.06 -7.84 -8.11
C LYS A 372 -10.80 -7.10 -7.76
#